data_AF-A0A2E5ANF7-F1
#
_entry.id   AF-A0A2E5ANF7-F1
#
_cell.length_a   1.000
_cell.length_b   1.000
_cell.length_c   1.000
_cell.angle_alpha   90.00
_cell.angle_beta   90.00
_cell.angle_gamma   90.00
#
_symmetry.space_group_name_H-M   'P 1'
#
loop_
_entity.id
_entity.type
_entity.pdbx_description
1 polymer ?
#
loop_
_entity_poly.entity_id
_entity_poly.type
_entity_poly.pdbx_seq_one_letter_code
_entity_poly.pdbx_strand_id
1 'polypeptide(L)'
;MIAFHPIYVHELPENHRFPMEKYDLLPRQLIHEGTIEESQFFAPSSIENRYVEAVHCGNYLQRLRKLEMTKKEQRVSGFVHNKTLIQREWTIMEGTRKAAELAMTTNICFNIAGGTHHAFSDRGEGFCLLNDQVIAAQWLLDNKLVSNVLIIDLDVHQGNGSAALCANSSHIYTFSMHGKNNYPLHKQRSDIDIELDDGTKDMTYLNELKMGLERIMKHFEPSFIFYQAGVDVLESDKLGRLGLSLKGCKERDAIVFDFSRQIEVPIVTTMGGGYSKEINTIVEAHANTYRCGYDIRG
;
A
#
# COMPACT_ATOMS: atom_id res chain seq x y z
N MET A 1 9.46 -13.18 -1.83
CA MET A 1 9.93 -12.85 -0.45
C MET A 1 8.95 -11.88 0.20
N ILE A 2 8.81 -11.92 1.52
CA ILE A 2 7.83 -11.12 2.27
C ILE A 2 8.51 -10.35 3.40
N ALA A 3 8.37 -9.03 3.42
CA ALA A 3 8.83 -8.21 4.53
C ALA A 3 7.88 -8.32 5.73
N PHE A 4 8.40 -8.76 6.87
CA PHE A 4 7.67 -8.78 8.13
C PHE A 4 8.62 -8.50 9.29
N HIS A 5 8.23 -7.57 10.16
CA HIS A 5 8.94 -7.34 11.42
C HIS A 5 7.91 -7.25 12.56
N PRO A 6 8.14 -7.84 13.75
CA PRO A 6 7.20 -7.77 14.87
C PRO A 6 6.79 -6.35 15.27
N ILE A 7 7.67 -5.35 15.06
CA ILE A 7 7.39 -3.92 15.30
C ILE A 7 6.22 -3.37 14.47
N TYR A 8 5.81 -4.05 13.39
CA TYR A 8 4.63 -3.67 12.61
C TYR A 8 3.36 -3.70 13.45
N VAL A 9 3.33 -4.54 14.50
CA VAL A 9 2.26 -4.63 15.48
C VAL A 9 2.47 -3.56 16.54
N HIS A 10 1.81 -2.41 16.37
CA HIS A 10 1.91 -1.28 17.30
C HIS A 10 0.79 -1.30 18.34
N GLU A 11 1.11 -1.11 19.62
CA GLU A 11 0.08 -0.96 20.64
C GLU A 11 -0.76 0.29 20.38
N LEU A 12 -2.08 0.10 20.30
CA LEU A 12 -3.04 1.17 20.13
C LEU A 12 -3.96 1.28 21.34
N PRO A 13 -4.51 2.47 21.62
CA PRO A 13 -5.55 2.62 22.62
C PRO A 13 -6.73 1.66 22.37
N GLU A 14 -7.39 1.24 23.45
CA GLU A 14 -8.61 0.44 23.35
C GLU A 14 -9.65 1.13 22.46
N ASN A 15 -10.34 0.36 21.62
CA ASN A 15 -11.33 0.85 20.63
C ASN A 15 -10.75 1.73 19.50
N HIS A 16 -9.44 1.73 19.27
CA HIS A 16 -8.88 2.35 18.07
C HIS A 16 -9.45 1.70 16.80
N ARG A 17 -9.74 2.50 15.77
CA ARG A 17 -10.42 2.02 14.55
C ARG A 17 -9.52 1.17 13.64
N PHE A 18 -8.21 1.34 13.78
CA PHE A 18 -7.22 0.62 12.98
C PHE A 18 -7.03 -0.82 13.51
N PRO A 19 -7.30 -1.86 12.70
CA PRO A 19 -7.21 -3.26 13.13
C PRO A 19 -5.76 -3.75 13.12
N MET A 20 -4.96 -3.29 14.08
CA MET A 20 -3.52 -3.59 14.13
C MET A 20 -3.20 -5.09 14.20
N GLU A 21 -4.09 -5.85 14.84
CA GLU A 21 -3.99 -7.31 14.97
C GLU A 21 -3.86 -8.03 13.60
N LYS A 22 -4.32 -7.42 12.49
CA LYS A 22 -4.16 -8.01 11.15
C LYS A 22 -2.70 -8.29 10.79
N TYR A 23 -1.77 -7.45 11.28
CA TYR A 23 -0.34 -7.62 11.00
C TYR A 23 0.32 -8.77 11.77
N ASP A 24 -0.28 -9.21 12.88
CA ASP A 24 0.16 -10.42 13.59
C ASP A 24 -0.54 -11.67 13.05
N LEU A 25 -1.84 -11.57 12.77
CA LEU A 25 -2.65 -12.71 12.35
C LEU A 25 -2.36 -13.18 10.94
N LEU A 26 -2.12 -12.28 9.99
CA LEU A 26 -1.92 -12.67 8.60
C LEU A 26 -0.66 -13.54 8.38
N PRO A 27 0.55 -13.18 8.86
CA PRO A 27 1.71 -14.05 8.70
C PRO A 27 1.48 -15.45 9.28
N ARG A 28 0.82 -15.53 10.44
CA ARG A 28 0.48 -16.81 11.08
C ARG A 28 -0.52 -17.61 10.25
N GLN A 29 -1.54 -16.96 9.70
CA GLN A 29 -2.53 -17.60 8.82
C GLN A 29 -1.84 -18.19 7.59
N LEU A 30 -0.99 -17.40 6.92
CA LEU A 30 -0.27 -17.81 5.71
C LEU A 30 0.66 -19.02 5.95
N ILE A 31 1.32 -19.07 7.10
CA ILE A 31 2.14 -20.22 7.51
C ILE A 31 1.25 -21.42 7.84
N HIS A 32 0.22 -21.21 8.65
CA HIS A 32 -0.67 -22.27 9.12
C HIS A 32 -1.34 -23.04 7.98
N GLU A 33 -1.76 -22.32 6.94
CA GLU A 33 -2.43 -22.91 5.77
C GLU A 33 -1.47 -23.40 4.68
N GLY A 34 -0.16 -23.20 4.86
CA GLY A 34 0.86 -23.65 3.92
C GLY A 34 0.99 -22.81 2.65
N THR A 35 0.39 -21.61 2.60
CA THR A 35 0.61 -20.67 1.49
C THR A 35 2.07 -20.22 1.46
N ILE A 36 2.66 -20.00 2.65
CA ILE A 36 4.02 -19.44 2.82
C ILE A 36 4.80 -20.24 3.86
N GLU A 37 6.09 -20.45 3.59
CA GLU A 37 7.05 -20.96 4.58
C GLU A 37 7.73 -19.82 5.37
N GLU A 38 8.13 -20.08 6.61
CA GLU A 38 8.89 -19.12 7.44
C GLU A 38 10.14 -18.58 6.74
N SER A 39 10.79 -19.43 5.91
CA SER A 39 11.99 -19.11 5.13
C SER A 39 11.79 -17.99 4.09
N GLN A 40 10.53 -17.72 3.71
CA GLN A 40 10.19 -16.70 2.72
C GLN A 40 10.01 -15.31 3.32
N PHE A 41 10.00 -15.20 4.66
CA PHE A 41 9.99 -13.92 5.34
C PHE A 41 11.40 -13.37 5.53
N PHE A 42 11.51 -12.05 5.48
CA PHE A 42 12.70 -11.32 5.94
C PHE A 42 12.28 -10.18 6.86
N ALA A 43 13.12 -9.94 7.87
CA ALA A 43 12.91 -8.86 8.83
C ALA A 43 13.68 -7.61 8.38
N PRO A 44 13.01 -6.54 7.90
CA PRO A 44 13.69 -5.30 7.56
C PRO A 44 14.25 -4.62 8.81
N SER A 45 15.34 -3.87 8.60
CA SER A 45 15.90 -2.97 9.61
C SER A 45 15.24 -1.58 9.50
N SER A 46 15.91 -0.52 9.95
CA SER A 46 15.41 0.85 9.80
C SER A 46 15.95 1.44 8.49
N ILE A 47 15.09 2.10 7.71
CA ILE A 47 15.51 2.71 6.44
C ILE A 47 16.55 3.82 6.68
N GLU A 48 17.49 3.98 5.75
CA GLU A 48 18.41 5.12 5.81
C GLU A 48 17.67 6.45 5.59
N ASN A 49 17.98 7.47 6.40
CA ASN A 49 17.27 8.76 6.37
C ASN A 49 17.29 9.44 5.00
N ARG A 50 18.40 9.33 4.26
CA ARG A 50 18.55 9.94 2.94
C ARG A 50 17.46 9.51 1.95
N TYR A 51 16.96 8.27 2.06
CA TYR A 51 15.89 7.78 1.19
C TYR A 51 14.53 8.36 1.56
N VAL A 52 14.29 8.60 2.85
CA VAL A 52 13.07 9.27 3.32
C VAL A 52 13.10 10.76 2.96
N GLU A 53 14.26 11.40 3.13
CA GLU A 53 14.51 12.82 2.81
C GLU A 53 14.42 13.14 1.31
N ALA A 54 14.54 12.13 0.43
CA ALA A 54 14.32 12.29 -1.00
C ALA A 54 12.84 12.54 -1.37
N VAL A 55 11.90 12.21 -0.48
CA VAL A 55 10.44 12.30 -0.71
C VAL A 55 9.77 13.26 0.26
N HIS A 56 10.16 13.22 1.53
CA HIS A 56 9.57 13.99 2.61
C HIS A 56 10.45 15.16 3.01
N CYS A 57 9.84 16.32 3.26
CA CYS A 57 10.56 17.54 3.57
C CYS A 57 11.28 17.43 4.92
N GLY A 58 12.52 17.95 4.97
CA GLY A 58 13.38 17.79 6.14
C GLY A 58 12.80 18.36 7.44
N ASN A 59 12.03 19.45 7.37
CA ASN A 59 11.37 20.04 8.55
C ASN A 59 10.32 19.09 9.14
N TYR A 60 9.50 18.45 8.28
CA TYR A 60 8.53 17.46 8.74
C TYR A 60 9.22 16.27 9.40
N LEU A 61 10.24 15.71 8.74
CA LEU A 61 10.99 14.55 9.25
C LEU A 61 11.70 14.85 10.57
N GLN A 62 12.29 16.03 10.71
CA GLN A 62 12.95 16.43 11.95
C GLN A 62 11.96 16.47 13.11
N ARG A 63 10.81 17.12 12.91
CA ARG A 63 9.76 17.23 13.94
C ARG A 63 9.18 15.86 14.28
N LEU A 64 8.94 15.02 13.27
CA LEU A 64 8.43 13.66 13.46
C LEU A 64 9.38 12.82 14.34
N ARG A 65 10.68 12.82 14.03
CA ARG A 65 11.71 12.08 14.77
C ARG A 65 11.92 12.59 16.20
N LYS A 66 11.79 13.90 16.41
CA LYS A 66 11.90 14.52 17.73
C LYS A 66 10.61 14.44 18.56
N LEU A 67 9.54 13.88 17.99
CA LEU A 67 8.20 13.83 18.61
C LEU A 67 7.63 15.23 18.90
N GLU A 68 7.90 16.18 18.00
CA GLU A 68 7.47 17.59 18.08
C GLU A 68 6.18 17.87 17.28
N MET A 69 5.47 16.81 16.87
CA MET A 69 4.18 16.92 16.22
C MET A 69 3.11 17.33 17.23
N THR A 70 2.34 18.36 16.89
CA THR A 70 1.25 18.86 17.74
C THR A 70 0.15 17.82 17.90
N LYS A 71 -0.66 17.94 18.96
CA LYS A 71 -1.85 17.08 19.15
C LYS A 71 -2.81 17.13 17.95
N LYS A 72 -2.87 18.25 17.22
CA LYS A 72 -3.71 18.38 16.02
C LYS A 72 -3.17 17.51 14.88
N GLU A 73 -1.87 17.59 14.60
CA GLU A 73 -1.23 16.76 13.56
C GLU A 73 -1.31 15.27 13.91
N GLN A 74 -1.11 14.91 15.18
CA GLN A 74 -1.28 13.53 15.66
C GLN A 74 -2.70 13.01 15.38
N ARG A 75 -3.74 13.80 15.69
CA ARG A 75 -5.14 13.44 15.36
C ARG A 75 -5.39 13.28 13.86
N VAL A 76 -4.76 14.11 13.02
CA VAL A 76 -4.87 14.01 11.56
C VAL A 76 -4.22 12.73 11.05
N SER A 77 -3.05 12.37 11.59
CA SER A 77 -2.40 11.08 11.29
C SER A 77 -3.13 9.88 11.88
N GLY A 78 -4.00 10.08 12.87
CA GLY A 78 -4.73 9.02 13.56
C GLY A 78 -3.92 8.29 14.65
N PHE A 79 -2.66 8.64 14.89
CA PHE A 79 -1.83 7.98 15.91
C PHE A 79 -1.31 8.95 16.97
N VAL A 80 -1.15 8.45 18.19
CA VAL A 80 -0.37 9.13 19.23
C VAL A 80 1.10 8.85 18.98
N HIS A 81 1.90 9.89 18.79
CA HIS A 81 3.29 9.73 18.38
C HIS A 81 4.17 9.40 19.57
N ASN A 82 4.92 8.30 19.44
CA ASN A 82 5.93 7.86 20.39
C ASN A 82 7.12 7.26 19.63
N LYS A 83 8.24 6.99 20.32
CA LYS A 83 9.46 6.47 19.69
C LYS A 83 9.23 5.16 18.93
N THR A 84 8.43 4.26 19.49
CA THR A 84 8.12 2.95 18.89
C THR A 84 7.34 3.09 17.59
N LEU A 85 6.35 4.00 17.54
CA LEU A 85 5.63 4.31 16.30
C LEU A 85 6.59 4.83 15.22
N ILE A 86 7.44 5.80 15.55
CA ILE A 86 8.38 6.36 14.56
C ILE A 86 9.36 5.30 14.06
N GLN A 87 9.87 4.45 14.96
CA GLN A 87 10.73 3.33 14.56
C GLN A 87 9.98 2.35 13.65
N ARG A 88 8.72 2.04 13.97
CA ARG A 88 7.85 1.21 13.13
C ARG A 88 7.73 1.77 11.72
N GLU A 89 7.42 3.07 11.58
CA GLU A 89 7.28 3.69 10.26
C GLU A 89 8.55 3.53 9.42
N TRP A 90 9.73 3.82 9.99
CA TRP A 90 11.01 3.62 9.31
C TRP A 90 11.27 2.16 8.91
N THR A 91 10.86 1.20 9.74
CA THR A 91 11.00 -0.22 9.44
C THR A 91 10.04 -0.67 8.33
N ILE A 92 8.84 -0.11 8.27
CA ILE A 92 7.88 -0.37 7.18
C ILE A 92 8.45 0.15 5.86
N MET A 93 9.01 1.36 5.84
CA MET A 93 9.61 1.93 4.63
C MET A 93 10.75 1.04 4.11
N GLU A 94 11.61 0.55 5.01
CA GLU A 94 12.70 -0.37 4.63
C GLU A 94 12.16 -1.70 4.13
N GLY A 95 11.07 -2.20 4.70
CA GLY A 95 10.38 -3.39 4.20
C GLY A 95 9.99 -3.26 2.73
N THR A 96 9.34 -2.16 2.36
CA THR A 96 8.92 -1.90 0.97
C THR A 96 10.13 -1.65 0.06
N ARG A 97 11.14 -0.88 0.50
CA ARG A 97 12.38 -0.65 -0.27
C ARG A 97 13.15 -1.94 -0.53
N LYS A 98 13.35 -2.77 0.49
CA LYS A 98 14.07 -4.05 0.37
C LYS A 98 13.27 -5.07 -0.43
N ALA A 99 11.94 -5.09 -0.29
CA ALA A 99 11.08 -5.88 -1.15
C ALA A 99 11.23 -5.47 -2.62
N ALA A 100 11.36 -4.17 -2.90
CA ALA A 100 11.58 -3.69 -4.26
C ALA A 100 12.92 -4.13 -4.84
N GLU A 101 13.99 -4.04 -4.05
CA GLU A 101 15.31 -4.56 -4.42
C GLU A 101 15.27 -6.07 -4.73
N LEU A 102 14.60 -6.87 -3.90
CA LEU A 102 14.48 -8.32 -4.09
C LEU A 102 13.61 -8.67 -5.30
N ALA A 103 12.50 -7.96 -5.51
CA ALA A 103 11.57 -8.19 -6.62
C ALA A 103 12.24 -8.03 -8.00
N MET A 104 13.32 -7.26 -8.11
CA MET A 104 14.12 -7.17 -9.34
C MET A 104 14.69 -8.54 -9.79
N THR A 105 14.87 -9.47 -8.86
CA THR A 105 15.39 -10.82 -9.14
C THR A 105 14.34 -11.92 -8.92
N THR A 106 13.35 -11.69 -8.07
CA THR A 106 12.30 -12.67 -7.76
C THR A 106 10.97 -12.42 -8.47
N ASN A 107 10.87 -11.36 -9.28
CA ASN A 107 9.66 -10.86 -9.97
C ASN A 107 8.50 -10.40 -9.08
N ILE A 108 8.36 -10.96 -7.89
CA ILE A 108 7.31 -10.60 -6.93
C ILE A 108 7.87 -10.56 -5.50
N CYS A 109 7.45 -9.55 -4.74
CA CYS A 109 7.65 -9.47 -3.30
C CYS A 109 6.45 -8.80 -2.62
N PHE A 110 6.37 -8.93 -1.29
CA PHE A 110 5.31 -8.35 -0.48
C PHE A 110 5.86 -7.65 0.74
N ASN A 111 5.05 -6.73 1.30
CA ASN A 111 5.22 -6.23 2.66
C ASN A 111 3.92 -6.48 3.44
N ILE A 112 4.01 -7.11 4.61
CA ILE A 112 2.86 -7.34 5.51
C ILE A 112 2.27 -5.99 5.97
N ALA A 113 3.05 -4.92 6.01
CA ALA A 113 2.56 -3.58 6.28
C ALA A 113 2.62 -2.72 5.01
N GLY A 114 2.81 -1.41 5.18
CA GLY A 114 2.90 -0.47 4.06
C GLY A 114 1.54 -0.17 3.42
N GLY A 115 1.59 0.40 2.23
CA GLY A 115 0.40 0.96 1.57
C GLY A 115 0.00 2.28 2.22
N THR A 116 1.00 3.11 2.52
CA THR A 116 0.86 4.34 3.29
C THR A 116 0.60 5.55 2.40
N HIS A 117 -0.37 5.44 1.50
CA HIS A 117 -0.64 6.37 0.40
C HIS A 117 -1.10 7.77 0.78
N HIS A 118 -1.50 8.03 2.03
CA HIS A 118 -2.03 9.32 2.46
C HIS A 118 -0.94 10.30 2.90
N ALA A 119 0.30 9.85 3.11
CA ALA A 119 1.36 10.73 3.59
C ALA A 119 1.85 11.68 2.48
N PHE A 120 1.84 12.98 2.78
CA PHE A 120 2.37 14.05 1.93
C PHE A 120 3.82 14.34 2.32
N SER A 121 4.52 15.10 1.47
CA SER A 121 5.91 15.49 1.76
C SER A 121 6.08 16.20 3.10
N ASP A 122 5.08 16.95 3.55
CA ASP A 122 5.17 17.82 4.72
C ASP A 122 4.26 17.43 5.90
N ARG A 123 3.48 16.35 5.78
CA ARG A 123 2.56 15.89 6.83
C ARG A 123 2.13 14.43 6.65
N GLY A 124 1.78 13.81 7.77
CA GLY A 124 1.05 12.55 7.79
C GLY A 124 -0.45 12.78 7.98
N GLU A 125 -1.28 11.94 7.35
CA GLU A 125 -2.73 11.92 7.51
C GLU A 125 -3.29 10.51 7.23
N GLY A 126 -4.49 10.21 7.71
CA GLY A 126 -5.19 8.96 7.37
C GLY A 126 -4.41 7.68 7.70
N PHE A 127 -3.81 7.60 8.90
CA PHE A 127 -2.97 6.47 9.33
C PHE A 127 -1.65 6.32 8.57
N CYS A 128 -1.24 7.31 7.77
CA CYS A 128 0.01 7.30 7.02
C CYS A 128 0.92 8.44 7.52
N LEU A 129 2.12 8.11 8.01
CA LEU A 129 3.12 9.09 8.46
C LEU A 129 4.19 9.33 7.39
N LEU A 130 4.61 8.27 6.71
CA LEU A 130 5.52 8.31 5.56
C LEU A 130 4.85 7.58 4.40
N ASN A 131 5.42 7.67 3.19
CA ASN A 131 4.87 7.03 1.99
C ASN A 131 5.86 5.99 1.45
N ASP A 132 5.62 4.72 1.78
CA ASP A 132 6.54 3.62 1.53
C ASP A 132 6.76 3.31 0.05
N GLN A 133 5.69 3.32 -0.75
CA GLN A 133 5.79 3.03 -2.18
C GLN A 133 6.51 4.14 -2.94
N VAL A 134 6.23 5.42 -2.63
CA VAL A 134 6.92 6.53 -3.28
C VAL A 134 8.40 6.59 -2.88
N ILE A 135 8.74 6.32 -1.61
CA ILE A 135 10.14 6.22 -1.16
C ILE A 135 10.88 5.10 -1.89
N ALA A 136 10.28 3.91 -2.00
CA ALA A 136 10.88 2.80 -2.72
C ALA A 136 10.99 3.07 -4.23
N ALA A 137 9.99 3.71 -4.85
CA ALA A 137 10.02 4.13 -6.25
C ALA A 137 11.15 5.13 -6.52
N GLN A 138 11.26 6.18 -5.71
CA GLN A 138 12.33 7.17 -5.84
C GLN A 138 13.70 6.51 -5.67
N TRP A 139 13.84 5.58 -4.71
CA TRP A 139 15.08 4.82 -4.52
C TRP A 139 15.46 4.00 -5.76
N LEU A 140 14.52 3.30 -6.38
CA LEU A 140 14.78 2.54 -7.62
C LEU A 140 15.27 3.45 -8.76
N LEU A 141 14.64 4.62 -8.91
CA LEU A 141 14.97 5.61 -9.94
C LEU A 141 16.35 6.26 -9.70
N ASP A 142 16.61 6.71 -8.47
CA ASP A 142 17.88 7.34 -8.09
C ASP A 142 19.08 6.39 -8.28
N ASN A 143 18.87 5.10 -8.04
CA ASN A 143 19.87 4.06 -8.26
C ASN A 143 19.89 3.52 -9.69
N LYS A 144 19.06 4.06 -10.60
CA LYS A 144 18.96 3.68 -12.02
C LYS A 144 18.69 2.20 -12.23
N LEU A 145 17.97 1.57 -11.30
CA LEU A 145 17.59 0.16 -11.38
C LEU A 145 16.40 -0.03 -12.34
N VAL A 146 15.58 1.01 -12.48
CA VAL A 146 14.39 1.05 -13.33
C VAL A 146 14.28 2.45 -13.94
N SER A 147 13.51 2.60 -15.02
CA SER A 147 13.32 3.91 -15.68
C SER A 147 11.95 4.53 -15.39
N ASN A 148 10.95 3.68 -15.21
CA ASN A 148 9.55 4.03 -15.07
C ASN A 148 8.91 3.12 -14.01
N VAL A 149 8.22 3.71 -13.03
CA VAL A 149 7.51 3.01 -11.97
C VAL A 149 6.02 3.28 -12.11
N LEU A 150 5.20 2.24 -12.04
CA LEU A 150 3.74 2.35 -11.96
C LEU A 150 3.28 2.05 -10.53
N ILE A 151 2.50 2.96 -9.96
CA ILE A 151 1.80 2.75 -8.69
C ILE A 151 0.33 2.46 -9.01
N ILE A 152 -0.12 1.24 -8.74
CA ILE A 152 -1.51 0.80 -8.82
C ILE A 152 -2.09 0.87 -7.41
N ASP A 153 -2.97 1.82 -7.16
CA ASP A 153 -3.64 2.01 -5.87
C ASP A 153 -5.12 1.64 -5.95
N LEU A 154 -5.46 0.50 -5.34
CA LEU A 154 -6.82 -0.04 -5.29
C LEU A 154 -7.39 -0.08 -3.86
N ASP A 155 -6.84 0.73 -2.96
CA ASP A 155 -7.50 1.07 -1.69
C ASP A 155 -8.77 1.87 -1.95
N VAL A 156 -9.78 1.72 -1.09
CA VAL A 156 -11.06 2.42 -1.28
C VAL A 156 -10.93 3.94 -1.14
N HIS A 157 -9.92 4.40 -0.41
CA HIS A 157 -9.59 5.81 -0.27
C HIS A 157 -8.63 6.23 -1.38
N GLN A 158 -8.72 7.48 -1.83
CA GLN A 158 -7.74 7.94 -2.81
C GLN A 158 -6.37 8.11 -2.14
N GLY A 159 -5.32 7.56 -2.77
CA GLY A 159 -3.91 7.82 -2.46
C GLY A 159 -3.46 9.24 -2.75
N ASN A 160 -4.05 10.20 -2.08
CA ASN A 160 -3.82 11.62 -2.23
C ASN A 160 -2.37 12.04 -1.92
N GLY A 161 -1.72 11.40 -0.94
CA GLY A 161 -0.30 11.62 -0.65
C GLY A 161 0.58 11.16 -1.80
N SER A 162 0.34 9.94 -2.31
CA SER A 162 1.04 9.41 -3.50
C SER A 162 0.84 10.31 -4.72
N ALA A 163 -0.39 10.69 -5.03
CA ALA A 163 -0.71 11.59 -6.14
C ALA A 163 0.02 12.94 -6.02
N ALA A 164 0.00 13.56 -4.83
CA ALA A 164 0.66 14.85 -4.61
C ALA A 164 2.19 14.76 -4.68
N LEU A 165 2.79 13.68 -4.15
CA LEU A 165 4.23 13.45 -4.21
C LEU A 165 4.72 13.20 -5.65
N CYS A 166 3.90 12.52 -6.47
CA CYS A 166 4.27 12.15 -7.83
C CYS A 166 3.87 13.19 -8.89
N ALA A 167 3.12 14.24 -8.55
CA ALA A 167 2.51 15.18 -9.49
C ALA A 167 3.46 15.83 -10.52
N ASN A 168 4.75 15.95 -10.19
CA ASN A 168 5.77 16.54 -11.08
C ASN A 168 6.77 15.50 -11.62
N SER A 169 6.53 14.20 -11.42
CA SER A 169 7.39 13.13 -11.91
C SER A 169 6.89 12.63 -13.27
N SER A 170 7.77 12.59 -14.27
CA SER A 170 7.51 11.88 -15.53
C SER A 170 7.84 10.39 -15.46
N HIS A 171 8.40 9.93 -14.33
CA HIS A 171 8.94 8.58 -14.16
C HIS A 171 8.13 7.73 -13.17
N ILE A 172 7.21 8.32 -12.43
CA ILE A 172 6.29 7.62 -11.53
C ILE A 172 4.87 7.91 -11.99
N TYR A 173 4.19 6.90 -12.52
CA TYR A 173 2.82 6.99 -12.99
C TYR A 173 1.87 6.44 -11.93
N THR A 174 0.83 7.19 -11.60
CA THR A 174 -0.12 6.90 -10.53
C THR A 174 -1.49 6.56 -11.09
N PHE A 175 -1.98 5.37 -10.77
CA PHE A 175 -3.32 4.91 -11.09
C PHE A 175 -4.09 4.64 -9.80
N SER A 176 -5.21 5.33 -9.60
CA SER A 176 -6.08 5.15 -8.44
C SER A 176 -7.51 4.83 -8.86
N MET A 177 -8.07 3.76 -8.29
CA MET A 177 -9.51 3.48 -8.32
C MET A 177 -10.06 3.52 -6.91
N HIS A 178 -10.94 4.46 -6.62
CA HIS A 178 -11.37 4.73 -5.25
C HIS A 178 -12.85 5.10 -5.18
N GLY A 179 -13.43 5.03 -3.99
CA GLY A 179 -14.79 5.49 -3.75
C GLY A 179 -14.87 7.00 -3.90
N LYS A 180 -15.75 7.48 -4.79
CA LYS A 180 -15.98 8.90 -5.05
C LYS A 180 -16.23 9.70 -3.77
N ASN A 181 -17.09 9.15 -2.91
CA ASN A 181 -17.48 9.75 -1.64
C ASN A 181 -16.68 9.23 -0.43
N ASN A 182 -15.61 8.46 -0.66
CA ASN A 182 -14.65 8.07 0.37
C ASN A 182 -13.61 9.17 0.61
N TYR A 183 -12.88 9.07 1.72
CA TYR A 183 -11.80 9.99 2.06
C TYR A 183 -10.70 9.99 0.98
N PRO A 184 -10.03 11.12 0.74
CA PRO A 184 -10.26 12.45 1.31
C PRO A 184 -11.44 13.18 0.65
N LEU A 185 -11.98 14.19 1.35
CA LEU A 185 -13.03 15.06 0.78
C LEU A 185 -12.51 15.83 -0.45
N HIS A 186 -11.26 16.28 -0.40
CA HIS A 186 -10.59 16.94 -1.51
C HIS A 186 -9.57 15.98 -2.11
N LYS A 187 -9.96 15.37 -3.24
CA LYS A 187 -9.09 14.49 -4.02
C LYS A 187 -7.92 15.29 -4.61
N GLN A 188 -6.74 14.67 -4.66
CA GLN A 188 -5.62 15.13 -5.46
C GLN A 188 -5.79 14.62 -6.89
N ARG A 189 -4.81 14.87 -7.77
CA ARG A 189 -4.85 14.40 -9.15
C ARG A 189 -3.74 13.38 -9.37
N SER A 190 -4.14 12.14 -9.63
CA SER A 190 -3.27 11.08 -10.15
C SER A 190 -3.16 11.22 -11.69
N ASP A 191 -2.34 10.38 -12.33
CA ASP A 191 -2.30 10.31 -13.79
C ASP A 191 -3.60 9.70 -14.35
N ILE A 192 -4.13 8.69 -13.65
CA ILE A 192 -5.47 8.15 -13.88
C ILE A 192 -6.18 8.01 -12.53
N ASP A 193 -7.31 8.73 -12.39
CA ASP A 193 -8.27 8.54 -11.32
C ASP A 193 -9.57 7.96 -11.90
N ILE A 194 -10.09 6.89 -11.30
CA ILE A 194 -11.43 6.37 -11.54
C ILE A 194 -12.21 6.47 -10.24
N GLU A 195 -13.18 7.38 -10.20
CA GLU A 195 -14.10 7.54 -9.09
C GLU A 195 -15.27 6.56 -9.22
N LEU A 196 -15.45 5.70 -8.22
CA LEU A 196 -16.51 4.70 -8.19
C LEU A 196 -17.67 5.16 -7.29
N ASP A 197 -18.89 4.96 -7.75
CA ASP A 197 -20.09 5.27 -6.97
C ASP A 197 -20.25 4.31 -5.78
N ASP A 198 -20.91 4.80 -4.72
CA ASP A 198 -21.23 4.00 -3.53
C ASP A 198 -21.95 2.70 -3.90
N GLY A 199 -21.57 1.60 -3.26
CA GLY A 199 -22.15 0.29 -3.46
C GLY A 199 -21.72 -0.41 -4.75
N THR A 200 -20.76 0.14 -5.51
CA THR A 200 -20.19 -0.54 -6.70
C THR A 200 -19.81 -1.99 -6.38
N LYS A 201 -20.34 -2.92 -7.18
CA LYS A 201 -20.18 -4.38 -7.03
C LYS A 201 -19.11 -4.94 -7.96
N ASP A 202 -18.75 -6.20 -7.73
CA ASP A 202 -17.69 -6.95 -8.40
C ASP A 202 -17.60 -6.70 -9.91
N MET A 203 -18.67 -6.96 -10.67
CA MET A 203 -18.63 -6.89 -12.14
C MET A 203 -18.25 -5.50 -12.65
N THR A 204 -18.86 -4.45 -12.09
CA THR A 204 -18.55 -3.06 -12.48
C THR A 204 -17.11 -2.71 -12.10
N TYR A 205 -16.70 -3.01 -10.87
CA TYR A 205 -15.35 -2.73 -10.40
C TYR A 205 -14.29 -3.39 -11.27
N LEU A 206 -14.44 -4.69 -11.55
CA LEU A 206 -13.46 -5.46 -12.32
C LEU A 206 -13.39 -5.01 -13.78
N ASN A 207 -14.50 -4.55 -14.36
CA ASN A 207 -14.50 -3.99 -15.71
C ASN A 207 -13.76 -2.64 -15.76
N GLU A 208 -14.03 -1.74 -14.80
CA GLU A 208 -13.30 -0.47 -14.69
C GLU A 208 -11.80 -0.68 -14.48
N LEU A 209 -11.41 -1.67 -13.69
CA LEU A 209 -10.00 -2.03 -13.49
C LEU A 209 -9.34 -2.44 -14.80
N LYS A 210 -9.96 -3.36 -15.56
CA LYS A 210 -9.40 -3.80 -16.85
C LYS A 210 -9.24 -2.64 -17.82
N MET A 211 -10.26 -1.77 -17.93
CA MET A 211 -10.18 -0.58 -18.77
C MET A 211 -9.10 0.40 -18.31
N GLY A 212 -8.92 0.57 -16.99
CA GLY A 212 -7.86 1.39 -16.40
C GLY A 212 -6.48 0.86 -16.78
N LEU A 213 -6.23 -0.44 -16.61
CA LEU A 213 -4.97 -1.09 -16.98
C LEU A 213 -4.68 -1.01 -18.49
N GLU A 214 -5.70 -1.19 -19.34
CA GLU A 214 -5.58 -0.99 -20.79
C GLU A 214 -5.20 0.46 -21.15
N ARG A 215 -5.74 1.44 -20.43
CA ARG A 215 -5.40 2.85 -20.62
C ARG A 215 -3.96 3.14 -20.22
N ILE A 216 -3.47 2.55 -19.13
CA ILE A 216 -2.06 2.68 -18.71
C ILE A 216 -1.13 2.23 -19.84
N MET A 217 -1.36 1.04 -20.41
CA MET A 217 -0.50 0.49 -21.47
C MET A 217 -0.47 1.29 -22.78
N LYS A 218 -1.44 2.19 -22.98
CA LYS A 218 -1.45 3.10 -24.15
C LYS A 218 -0.57 4.33 -23.95
N HIS A 219 -0.20 4.66 -22.72
CA HIS A 219 0.41 5.94 -22.36
C HIS A 219 1.69 5.80 -21.53
N PHE A 220 1.93 4.64 -20.93
CA PHE A 220 3.04 4.42 -20.01
C PHE A 220 3.59 2.99 -20.14
N GLU A 221 4.90 2.88 -20.18
CA GLU A 221 5.63 1.62 -20.20
C GLU A 221 6.37 1.45 -18.86
N PRO A 222 5.77 0.76 -17.87
CA PRO A 222 6.42 0.56 -16.59
C PRO A 222 7.56 -0.45 -16.70
N SER A 223 8.59 -0.23 -15.89
CA SER A 223 9.67 -1.19 -15.65
C SER A 223 9.66 -1.73 -14.20
N PHE A 224 8.73 -1.23 -13.38
CA PHE A 224 8.45 -1.72 -12.02
C PHE A 224 7.01 -1.38 -11.63
N ILE A 225 6.36 -2.22 -10.82
CA ILE A 225 5.02 -1.97 -10.29
C ILE A 225 5.03 -2.00 -8.76
N PHE A 226 4.41 -1.00 -8.14
CA PHE A 226 3.91 -1.11 -6.77
C PHE A 226 2.40 -1.29 -6.81
N TYR A 227 1.89 -2.25 -6.04
CA TYR A 227 0.47 -2.52 -5.91
C TYR A 227 0.00 -2.33 -4.47
N GLN A 228 -0.87 -1.37 -4.24
CA GLN A 228 -1.57 -1.20 -2.97
C GLN A 228 -2.88 -1.98 -2.98
N ALA A 229 -2.87 -3.12 -2.28
CA ALA A 229 -3.96 -4.10 -2.26
C ALA A 229 -4.89 -3.91 -1.04
N GLY A 230 -5.36 -2.68 -0.80
CA GLY A 230 -6.31 -2.37 0.27
C GLY A 230 -7.56 -3.24 0.19
N VAL A 231 -8.01 -3.82 1.29
CA VAL A 231 -9.22 -4.68 1.31
C VAL A 231 -10.45 -3.97 1.85
N ASP A 232 -10.35 -2.66 2.06
CA ASP A 232 -11.46 -1.80 2.46
C ASP A 232 -12.46 -1.48 1.35
N VAL A 233 -12.27 -2.06 0.17
CA VAL A 233 -13.25 -2.10 -0.92
C VAL A 233 -14.41 -3.08 -0.68
N LEU A 234 -14.29 -3.95 0.32
CA LEU A 234 -15.28 -4.97 0.64
C LEU A 234 -16.58 -4.36 1.17
N GLU A 235 -17.72 -4.99 0.84
CA GLU A 235 -19.04 -4.60 1.35
C GLU A 235 -19.13 -4.59 2.89
N SER A 236 -18.31 -5.42 3.55
CA SER A 236 -18.27 -5.53 5.01
C SER A 236 -17.41 -4.46 5.69
N ASP A 237 -16.68 -3.65 4.93
CA ASP A 237 -15.78 -2.63 5.45
C ASP A 237 -16.57 -1.47 6.08
N LYS A 238 -16.06 -0.92 7.20
CA LYS A 238 -16.72 0.17 7.92
C LYS A 238 -16.32 1.56 7.46
N LEU A 239 -15.17 1.68 6.80
CA LEU A 239 -14.62 2.95 6.31
C LEU A 239 -14.79 3.07 4.79
N GLY A 240 -14.85 1.93 4.08
CA GLY A 240 -15.23 1.84 2.68
C GLY A 240 -16.72 2.04 2.42
N ARG A 241 -17.05 2.48 1.19
CA ARG A 241 -18.45 2.62 0.72
C ARG A 241 -18.72 1.81 -0.54
N LEU A 242 -17.77 0.96 -0.94
CA LEU A 242 -17.93 0.04 -2.07
C LEU A 242 -18.55 -1.27 -1.60
N GLY A 243 -18.88 -2.16 -2.54
CA GLY A 243 -19.69 -3.33 -2.29
C GLY A 243 -19.05 -4.64 -2.74
N LEU A 244 -17.72 -4.74 -2.80
CA LEU A 244 -17.08 -5.95 -3.32
C LEU A 244 -17.30 -7.15 -2.38
N SER A 245 -17.49 -8.32 -2.99
CA SER A 245 -17.42 -9.58 -2.28
C SER A 245 -15.96 -9.99 -2.07
N LEU A 246 -15.71 -10.95 -1.15
CA LEU A 246 -14.38 -11.56 -1.00
C LEU A 246 -13.88 -12.17 -2.32
N LYS A 247 -14.78 -12.79 -3.09
CA LYS A 247 -14.45 -13.34 -4.41
C LYS A 247 -14.08 -12.25 -5.41
N GLY A 248 -14.83 -11.15 -5.43
CA GLY A 248 -14.53 -10.00 -6.28
C GLY A 248 -13.19 -9.36 -5.94
N CYS A 249 -12.88 -9.21 -4.65
CA CYS A 249 -11.59 -8.70 -4.18
C CYS A 249 -10.43 -9.62 -4.58
N LYS A 250 -10.61 -10.94 -4.47
CA LYS A 250 -9.63 -11.93 -4.96
C LYS A 250 -9.42 -11.84 -6.48
N GLU A 251 -10.50 -11.73 -7.26
CA GLU A 251 -10.43 -11.59 -8.72
C GLU A 251 -9.72 -10.29 -9.13
N ARG A 252 -9.95 -9.19 -8.40
CA ARG A 252 -9.20 -7.94 -8.58
C ARG A 252 -7.70 -8.17 -8.45
N ASP A 253 -7.27 -8.83 -7.37
CA ASP A 253 -5.85 -9.11 -7.13
C ASP A 253 -5.27 -9.98 -8.26
N ALA A 254 -6.00 -11.01 -8.69
CA ALA A 254 -5.61 -11.86 -9.81
C ALA A 254 -5.41 -11.06 -11.12
N ILE A 255 -6.30 -10.11 -11.43
CA ILE A 255 -6.16 -9.23 -12.60
C ILE A 255 -4.87 -8.42 -12.54
N VAL A 256 -4.53 -7.84 -11.39
CA VAL A 256 -3.30 -7.03 -11.24
C VAL A 256 -2.04 -7.89 -11.37
N PHE A 257 -2.00 -9.05 -10.72
CA PHE A 257 -0.86 -9.96 -10.84
C PHE A 257 -0.71 -10.51 -12.25
N ASP A 258 -1.81 -10.84 -12.92
CA ASP A 258 -1.80 -11.32 -14.30
C ASP A 258 -1.38 -10.22 -15.28
N PHE A 259 -1.89 -9.00 -15.12
CA PHE A 259 -1.45 -7.83 -15.88
C PHE A 259 0.07 -7.66 -15.80
N SER A 260 0.58 -7.63 -14.57
CA SER A 260 2.00 -7.49 -14.29
C SER A 260 2.80 -8.66 -14.94
N ARG A 261 2.25 -9.88 -14.92
CA ARG A 261 2.83 -11.09 -15.54
C ARG A 261 2.93 -10.99 -17.05
N GLN A 262 1.86 -10.56 -17.69
CA GLN A 262 1.78 -10.43 -19.14
C GLN A 262 2.79 -9.43 -19.69
N ILE A 263 3.10 -8.37 -18.94
CA ILE A 263 4.10 -7.37 -19.34
C ILE A 263 5.50 -7.65 -18.79
N GLU A 264 5.68 -8.75 -18.06
CA GLU A 264 6.97 -9.20 -17.50
C GLU A 264 7.66 -8.17 -16.57
N VAL A 265 6.89 -7.35 -15.86
CA VAL A 265 7.42 -6.27 -15.00
C VAL A 265 7.39 -6.69 -13.53
N PRO A 266 8.48 -6.56 -12.74
CA PRO A 266 8.46 -6.93 -11.33
C PRO A 266 7.46 -6.12 -10.49
N ILE A 267 6.89 -6.75 -9.46
CA ILE A 267 5.83 -6.17 -8.61
C ILE A 267 6.12 -6.30 -7.11
N VAL A 268 5.84 -5.23 -6.37
CA VAL A 268 5.78 -5.25 -4.90
C VAL A 268 4.38 -4.91 -4.43
N THR A 269 3.80 -5.78 -3.62
CA THR A 269 2.46 -5.59 -3.07
C THR A 269 2.49 -5.22 -1.58
N THR A 270 1.72 -4.21 -1.20
CA THR A 270 1.53 -3.78 0.20
C THR A 270 0.06 -3.87 0.58
N MET A 271 -0.23 -4.14 1.85
CA MET A 271 -1.61 -4.41 2.28
C MET A 271 -2.53 -3.18 2.31
N GLY A 272 -2.06 -1.99 2.70
CA GLY A 272 -2.93 -0.81 2.80
C GLY A 272 -4.09 -0.98 3.80
N GLY A 273 -5.26 -0.41 3.46
CA GLY A 273 -6.47 -0.39 4.26
C GLY A 273 -7.20 -1.74 4.41
N GLY A 274 -8.26 -1.73 5.21
CA GLY A 274 -9.08 -2.89 5.58
C GLY A 274 -9.51 -2.80 7.04
N TYR A 275 -10.82 -2.68 7.26
CA TYR A 275 -11.49 -2.25 8.50
C TYR A 275 -12.85 -2.95 8.71
N SER A 276 -13.10 -4.09 8.06
CA SER A 276 -14.28 -4.92 8.30
C SER A 276 -14.48 -5.22 9.79
N LYS A 277 -15.75 -5.42 10.20
CA LYS A 277 -16.06 -5.70 11.62
C LYS A 277 -15.36 -6.95 12.15
N GLU A 278 -15.37 -8.00 11.34
CA GLU A 278 -14.80 -9.29 11.69
C GLU A 278 -13.37 -9.38 11.17
N ILE A 279 -12.40 -9.50 12.07
CA ILE A 279 -10.97 -9.55 11.71
C ILE A 279 -10.64 -10.69 10.75
N ASN A 280 -11.32 -11.82 10.87
CA ASN A 280 -11.15 -12.98 9.98
C ASN A 280 -11.45 -12.61 8.52
N THR A 281 -12.40 -11.70 8.26
CA THR A 281 -12.70 -11.23 6.90
C THR A 281 -11.52 -10.43 6.33
N ILE A 282 -10.90 -9.57 7.16
CA ILE A 282 -9.73 -8.77 6.76
C ILE A 282 -8.54 -9.69 6.47
N VAL A 283 -8.27 -10.63 7.38
CA VAL A 283 -7.16 -11.59 7.24
C VAL A 283 -7.35 -12.48 6.03
N GLU A 284 -8.55 -13.02 5.80
CA GLU A 284 -8.83 -13.88 4.64
C GLU A 284 -8.76 -13.10 3.31
N ALA A 285 -9.22 -11.85 3.28
CA ALA A 285 -9.12 -11.01 2.09
C ALA A 285 -7.65 -10.75 1.72
N HIS A 286 -6.82 -10.36 2.68
CA HIS A 286 -5.41 -10.20 2.44
C HIS A 286 -4.71 -11.53 2.13
N ALA A 287 -5.05 -12.63 2.81
CA ALA A 287 -4.48 -13.95 2.51
C ALA A 287 -4.75 -14.36 1.05
N ASN A 288 -5.93 -14.05 0.52
CA ASN A 288 -6.22 -14.24 -0.91
C ASN A 288 -5.29 -13.45 -1.83
N THR A 289 -4.90 -12.23 -1.47
CA THR A 289 -3.91 -11.45 -2.23
C THR A 289 -2.57 -12.21 -2.32
N TYR A 290 -2.09 -12.78 -1.20
CA TYR A 290 -0.84 -13.55 -1.20
C TYR A 290 -0.99 -14.83 -2.02
N ARG A 291 -2.05 -15.63 -1.79
CA ARG A 291 -2.32 -16.84 -2.58
C ARG A 291 -2.33 -16.54 -4.08
N CYS A 292 -3.08 -15.52 -4.52
CA CYS A 292 -3.13 -15.12 -5.93
C CYS A 292 -1.76 -14.69 -6.47
N GLY A 293 -1.00 -13.90 -5.72
CA GLY A 293 0.31 -13.47 -6.19
C GLY A 293 1.28 -14.65 -6.34
N TYR A 294 1.29 -15.60 -5.40
CA TYR A 294 2.10 -16.80 -5.52
C TYR A 294 1.63 -17.73 -6.65
N ASP A 295 0.33 -17.97 -6.80
CA ASP A 295 -0.21 -18.84 -7.85
C ASP A 295 0.09 -18.32 -9.26
N ILE A 296 0.12 -17.00 -9.45
CA ILE A 296 0.26 -16.37 -10.77
C ILE A 296 1.70 -15.97 -11.08
N ARG A 297 2.49 -15.57 -10.06
CA ARG A 297 3.82 -14.97 -10.22
C ARG A 297 4.94 -15.63 -9.43
N GLY A 298 4.59 -16.45 -8.43
CA GLY A 298 5.53 -17.07 -7.51
C GLY A 298 6.40 -18.14 -8.14
#